data_AF-A0A2D9PMT9-F1
#
_entry.id   AF-A0A2D9PMT9-F1
#
_cell.length_a   1.000
_cell.length_b   1.000
_cell.length_c   1.000
_cell.angle_alpha   90.00
_cell.angle_beta   90.00
_cell.angle_gamma   90.00
#
_symmetry.space_group_name_H-M   'P 1'
#
loop_
_entity.id
_entity.type
_entity.pdbx_description
1 polymer ?
#
loop_
_entity_poly.entity_id
_entity_poly.type
_entity_poly.pdbx_seq_one_letter_code
_entity_poly.pdbx_strand_id
1 'polypeptide(L)' 'MASDGTDSPPQVNSNAVKQLAEAREKITQQLSRIIIGQQDVIEEILISIFSKGHYLLEG' A
#
# COMPACT_ATOMS: atom_id res chain seq x y z
N MET A 1 -13.72 -22.84 32.75
CA MET A 1 -14.08 -21.41 32.78
C MET A 1 -12.85 -20.62 33.16
N ALA A 2 -12.26 -19.88 32.21
CA ALA A 2 -11.49 -18.65 32.42
C ALA A 2 -11.17 -18.08 31.02
N SER A 3 -11.97 -17.10 30.64
CA SER A 3 -11.82 -16.19 29.51
C SER A 3 -10.61 -15.26 29.71
N ASP A 4 -9.82 -15.05 28.67
CA ASP A 4 -9.63 -13.71 28.09
C ASP A 4 -8.63 -13.76 26.93
N GLY A 5 -9.18 -13.80 25.72
CA GLY A 5 -8.46 -13.40 24.53
C GLY A 5 -8.37 -11.87 24.51
N THR A 6 -7.20 -11.32 24.82
CA THR A 6 -6.89 -9.93 24.50
C THR A 6 -6.35 -9.85 23.07
N ASP A 7 -7.24 -10.01 22.08
CA ASP A 7 -6.98 -9.54 20.72
C ASP A 7 -7.57 -8.12 20.61
N SER A 8 -6.87 -7.16 21.22
CA SER A 8 -7.20 -5.76 21.01
C SER A 8 -6.93 -5.45 19.53
N PRO A 9 -7.93 -4.98 18.75
CA PRO A 9 -7.71 -4.70 17.34
C PRO A 9 -6.54 -3.72 17.19
N PRO A 10 -5.65 -3.94 16.19
CA PRO A 10 -4.51 -3.07 15.97
C PRO A 10 -5.01 -1.63 15.85
N GLN A 11 -4.49 -0.76 16.69
CA GLN A 11 -4.93 0.63 16.78
C GLN A 11 -4.45 1.37 15.53
N VAL A 12 -5.29 1.41 14.49
CA VAL A 12 -4.97 2.02 13.21
C VAL A 12 -4.77 3.53 13.41
N ASN A 13 -3.54 3.99 13.22
CA ASN A 13 -3.23 5.41 13.31
C ASN A 13 -3.71 6.13 12.04
N SER A 14 -4.82 6.87 12.16
CA SER A 14 -5.41 7.66 11.06
C SER A 14 -4.42 8.63 10.39
N ASN A 15 -3.46 9.17 11.14
CA ASN A 15 -2.43 10.04 10.58
C ASN A 15 -1.47 9.27 9.65
N ALA A 16 -1.05 8.06 10.05
CA ALA A 16 -0.21 7.20 9.23
C ALA A 16 -0.92 6.76 7.94
N VAL A 17 -2.22 6.45 8.02
CA VAL A 17 -3.04 6.12 6.85
C VAL A 17 -3.11 7.30 5.89
N LYS A 18 -3.30 8.52 6.40
CA LYS A 18 -3.32 9.74 5.57
C LYS A 18 -1.98 9.98 4.87
N GLN A 19 -0.86 9.85 5.60
CA GLN A 19 0.47 10.00 5.01
C GLN A 19 0.72 8.96 3.91
N LEU A 20 0.28 7.72 4.11
CA LEU A 20 0.39 6.66 3.11
C LEU A 20 -0.43 6.99 1.85
N ALA A 21 -1.66 7.47 2.02
CA ALA A 21 -2.51 7.87 0.89
C ALA A 21 -1.88 9.02 0.08
N GLU A 22 -1.34 10.04 0.76
CA GLU A 22 -0.65 11.16 0.11
C GLU A 22 0.63 10.70 -0.61
N ALA A 23 1.39 9.77 -0.01
CA ALA A 23 2.57 9.20 -0.65
C ALA A 23 2.20 8.39 -1.90
N ARG A 24 1.15 7.55 -1.82
CA ARG A 24 0.62 6.79 -2.96
C ARG A 24 0.27 7.72 -4.11
N GLU A 25 -0.53 8.75 -3.83
CA GLU A 25 -0.97 9.70 -4.85
C GLU A 25 0.20 10.43 -5.52
N LYS A 26 1.16 10.92 -4.73
CA LYS A 26 2.36 11.58 -5.27
C LYS A 26 3.12 10.67 -6.22
N ILE A 27 3.37 9.42 -5.82
CA ILE A 27 4.13 8.45 -6.64
C ILE A 27 3.36 8.14 -7.93
N THR A 28 2.06 7.80 -7.84
CA THR A 28 1.23 7.53 -9.02
C THR A 28 1.23 8.71 -9.98
N GLN A 29 1.11 9.95 -9.49
CA GLN A 29 1.18 11.16 -10.33
C GLN A 29 2.54 11.32 -11.04
N GLN A 30 3.66 10.94 -10.40
CA GLN A 30 4.96 10.96 -11.08
C GLN A 30 5.00 9.90 -12.19
N LEU A 31 4.53 8.68 -11.91
CA LEU A 31 4.60 7.54 -12.82
C LEU A 31 3.68 7.72 -14.03
N SER A 32 2.48 8.29 -13.86
CA SER A 32 1.53 8.57 -14.94
C SER A 32 2.07 9.52 -16.02
N ARG A 33 3.18 10.24 -15.76
CA ARG A 33 3.83 11.06 -16.79
C ARG A 33 4.64 10.26 -17.80
N ILE A 34 4.97 9.01 -17.48
CA ILE A 34 5.86 8.16 -18.27
C ILE A 34 5.15 6.86 -18.67
N ILE A 35 4.37 6.27 -17.75
CA ILE A 35 3.69 4.99 -17.92
C ILE A 35 2.22 5.24 -18.26
N ILE A 36 1.79 4.83 -19.45
CA ILE A 36 0.41 5.00 -19.96
C ILE A 36 -0.26 3.63 -20.06
N GLY A 37 -1.50 3.52 -19.57
CA GLY A 37 -2.33 2.32 -19.72
C GLY A 37 -1.99 1.14 -18.80
N GLN A 38 -1.14 1.33 -17.79
CA GLN A 38 -0.74 0.27 -16.84
C GLN A 38 -1.04 0.64 -15.38
N GLN A 39 -2.27 1.09 -15.10
CA GLN A 39 -2.69 1.53 -13.78
C GLN A 39 -2.66 0.39 -12.75
N ASP A 40 -3.09 -0.81 -13.16
CA ASP A 40 -3.14 -1.99 -12.29
C ASP A 40 -1.73 -2.46 -11.89
N VAL A 41 -0.79 -2.45 -12.84
CA VAL A 41 0.62 -2.80 -12.59
C VAL A 41 1.28 -1.82 -11.61
N ILE A 42 1.00 -0.52 -11.76
CA ILE A 42 1.50 0.50 -10.84
C ILE A 42 0.97 0.25 -9.42
N GLU A 43 -0.31 -0.11 -9.28
CA GLU A 43 -0.90 -0.41 -7.97
C GLU A 43 -0.23 -1.63 -7.31
N GLU A 44 -0.03 -2.72 -8.06
CA GLU A 44 0.65 -3.93 -7.55
C GLU A 44 2.10 -3.65 -7.10
N ILE A 45 2.83 -2.82 -7.85
CA ILE A 45 4.17 -2.38 -7.45
C ILE A 45 4.12 -1.61 -6.12
N LEU A 46 3.19 -0.67 -5.98
CA LEU A 46 3.04 0.11 -4.74
C LEU A 46 2.68 -0.79 -3.56
N ILE A 47 1.79 -1.76 -3.76
CA ILE A 47 1.43 -2.77 -2.75
C ILE A 47 2.67 -3.57 -2.34
N SER A 48 3.50 -4.02 -3.29
CA SER A 48 4.73 -4.76 -3.00
C SER A 48 5.71 -3.93 -2.17
N ILE A 49 5.90 -2.65 -2.50
CA ILE A 49 6.81 -1.75 -1.79
C ILE A 49 6.34 -1.53 -0.35
N PHE A 50 5.06 -1.22 -0.14
CA PHE A 50 4.53 -0.96 1.20
C PHE A 50 4.44 -2.23 2.06
N SER A 51 4.24 -3.39 1.44
CA SER A 51 4.20 -4.68 2.11
C SER A 51 5.59 -5.29 2.33
N LYS A 52 6.67 -4.64 1.87
CA LYS A 52 8.04 -5.20 1.82
C LYS A 52 8.11 -6.54 1.07
N GLY A 53 7.24 -6.72 0.08
CA GLY A 53 7.21 -7.89 -0.80
C GLY A 53 8.15 -7.76 -1.99
N HIS A 54 8.15 -8.80 -2.83
CA HIS A 54 8.84 -8.80 -4.12
C HIS A 54 7.81 -8.82 -5.24
N TYR A 55 8.09 -8.09 -6.32
CA TYR A 55 7.25 -8.05 -7.50
C TYR A 55 8.07 -8.52 -8.71
N LEU A 56 7.51 -9.43 -9.50
CA LEU A 56 8.12 -9.92 -10.73
C LEU A 56 7.32 -9.37 -11.91
N LEU A 57 8.00 -8.62 -12.77
CA LEU A 57 7.47 -8.15 -14.04
C LEU A 57 7.93 -9.10 -15.15
N GLU A 58 6.98 -9.64 -15.89
CA GLU A 58 7.21 -10.38 -17.13
C GLU A 58 6.44 -9.66 -18.26
N GLY A 59 7.07 -9.52 -19.43
CA GLY A 59 6.55 -8.74 -20.56
C GLY A 59 6.67 -9.51 -21.87
#